data_AF-A0A6N7PT82-F1
#
_entry.id   AF-A0A6N7PT82-F1
#
_cell.length_a   1.000
_cell.length_b   1.000
_cell.length_c   1.000
_cell.angle_alpha   90.00
_cell.angle_beta   90.00
_cell.angle_gamma   90.00
#
_symmetry.space_group_name_H-M   'P 1'
#
loop_
_entity.id
_entity.type
_entity.pdbx_description
1 polymer ?
#
loop_
_entity_poly.entity_id
_entity_poly.type
_entity_poly.pdbx_seq_one_letter_code
_entity_poly.pdbx_strand_id
1 'polypeptide(L)'
;MHSVLLPLLRAPAAAVLLGALATAPFQCARDPDPEKAMEEPAEDALYELAEQFREKGDKEARITTLRFLVTRYPSSRFAERARRELAELGIASP
;
A
#
# COMPACT_ATOMS: atom_id res chain seq x y z
N MET A 1 -44.24 -44.31 31.00
CA MET A 1 -43.37 -43.25 31.58
C MET A 1 -42.40 -42.82 30.49
N HIS A 2 -42.14 -41.51 30.30
CA HIS A 2 -40.99 -40.92 29.55
C HIS A 2 -40.74 -41.42 28.10
N SER A 3 -40.82 -40.67 26.99
CA SER A 3 -40.67 -39.21 26.71
C SER A 3 -39.40 -38.60 27.31
N VAL A 4 -38.47 -37.93 26.62
CA VAL A 4 -38.35 -37.46 25.20
C VAL A 4 -36.87 -37.68 24.76
N LEU A 5 -36.33 -37.35 23.57
CA LEU A 5 -36.63 -36.30 22.57
C LEU A 5 -36.12 -36.70 21.15
N LEU A 6 -36.73 -36.19 20.07
CA LEU A 6 -36.13 -36.18 18.72
C LEU A 6 -35.28 -34.90 18.58
N PRO A 7 -33.98 -34.95 18.24
CA PRO A 7 -33.06 -33.82 18.40
C PRO A 7 -33.36 -32.66 17.42
N LEU A 8 -34.20 -31.73 17.86
CA LEU A 8 -34.58 -30.50 17.14
C LEU A 8 -33.46 -29.44 17.20
N LEU A 9 -32.27 -29.76 16.69
CA LEU A 9 -31.16 -28.79 16.60
C LEU A 9 -31.18 -28.04 15.26
N ARG A 10 -32.33 -27.39 14.97
CA ARG A 10 -32.50 -26.54 13.79
C ARG A 10 -32.07 -25.11 14.14
N ALA A 11 -31.15 -24.56 13.35
CA ALA A 11 -30.56 -23.22 13.43
C ALA A 11 -29.42 -22.97 14.46
N PRO A 12 -28.15 -23.04 14.00
CA PRO A 12 -27.05 -22.22 14.50
C PRO A 12 -26.81 -20.95 13.64
N ALA A 13 -27.55 -20.76 12.55
CA ALA A 13 -27.31 -19.69 11.55
C ALA A 13 -27.32 -18.26 12.14
N ALA A 14 -28.21 -17.99 13.10
CA ALA A 14 -28.29 -16.69 13.77
C ALA A 14 -27.08 -16.40 14.67
N ALA A 15 -26.47 -17.42 15.27
CA ALA A 15 -25.30 -17.27 16.15
C ALA A 15 -24.04 -16.86 15.37
N VAL A 16 -23.87 -17.39 14.14
CA VAL A 16 -22.74 -17.05 13.26
C VAL A 16 -22.80 -15.59 12.83
N LEU A 17 -24.00 -15.08 12.49
CA LEU A 17 -24.22 -13.67 12.12
C LEU A 17 -23.92 -12.69 13.27
N LEU A 18 -24.29 -13.04 14.50
CA LEU A 18 -23.93 -12.24 15.69
C LEU A 18 -22.42 -12.29 15.99
N GLY A 19 -21.78 -13.45 15.81
CA GLY A 19 -20.32 -13.59 15.96
C GLY A 19 -19.51 -12.77 14.95
N ALA A 20 -19.97 -12.68 13.71
CA ALA A 20 -19.33 -11.89 12.66
C ALA A 20 -19.32 -10.37 12.93
N LEU A 21 -20.35 -9.86 13.63
CA LEU A 21 -20.41 -8.46 14.06
C LEU A 21 -19.49 -8.20 15.28
N ALA A 22 -19.30 -9.18 16.15
CA ALA A 22 -18.44 -9.05 17.33
C ALA A 22 -16.93 -9.02 17.00
N THR A 23 -16.51 -9.58 15.86
CA THR A 23 -15.10 -9.57 15.41
C THR A 23 -14.76 -8.40 14.50
N ALA A 24 -15.75 -7.67 13.98
CA ALA A 24 -15.58 -6.47 13.16
C ALA A 24 -14.57 -5.43 13.69
N PRO A 25 -14.53 -5.04 14.99
CA PRO A 25 -13.57 -4.05 15.46
C PRO A 25 -12.11 -4.48 15.24
N PHE A 26 -11.77 -5.77 15.33
CA PHE A 26 -10.40 -6.24 15.13
C PHE A 26 -9.92 -6.14 13.67
N GLN A 27 -10.81 -5.92 12.71
CA GLN A 27 -10.45 -5.73 11.30
C GLN A 27 -10.31 -4.26 10.92
N CYS A 28 -10.90 -3.34 11.70
CA CYS A 28 -10.80 -1.89 11.49
C CYS A 28 -9.92 -1.16 12.52
N ALA A 29 -9.59 -1.77 13.68
CA ALA A 29 -8.79 -1.15 14.75
C ALA A 29 -7.27 -1.09 14.47
N ARG A 30 -6.90 -0.76 13.23
CA ARG A 30 -5.70 0.02 12.97
C ARG A 30 -6.14 1.45 12.69
N ASP A 31 -6.30 2.20 13.78
CA ASP A 31 -6.09 3.64 13.76
C ASP A 31 -4.56 3.83 13.92
N PRO A 32 -3.80 4.07 12.84
CA PRO A 32 -2.35 4.24 12.95
C PRO A 32 -2.07 5.58 13.59
N ASP A 33 -1.69 5.54 14.87
CA ASP A 33 -1.31 6.70 15.68
C ASP A 33 -0.46 7.69 14.84
N PRO A 34 -0.99 8.87 14.49
CA PRO A 34 -0.35 9.76 13.52
C PRO A 34 0.94 10.39 14.08
N GLU A 35 1.11 10.43 15.41
CA GLU A 35 2.37 10.85 16.03
C GLU A 35 3.46 9.76 15.93
N LYS A 36 3.09 8.54 15.53
CA LYS A 36 3.98 7.40 15.24
C LYS A 36 4.06 7.05 13.76
N ALA A 37 3.39 7.80 12.89
CA ALA A 37 3.56 7.66 11.45
C ALA A 37 4.98 8.11 11.07
N MET A 38 5.84 7.17 10.71
CA MET A 38 7.12 7.51 10.08
C MET A 38 6.85 7.99 8.67
N GLU A 39 6.82 9.30 8.47
CA GLU A 39 6.82 9.90 7.13
C GLU A 39 8.13 9.53 6.42
N GLU A 40 8.04 8.61 5.47
CA GLU A 40 9.13 8.37 4.52
C GLU A 40 9.36 9.65 3.70
N PRO A 41 10.62 10.11 3.54
CA PRO A 41 10.91 11.30 2.75
C PRO A 41 10.31 11.16 1.34
N ALA A 42 9.56 12.17 0.90
CA ALA A 42 8.80 12.07 -0.35
C ALA A 42 9.69 11.80 -1.57
N GLU A 43 10.95 12.26 -1.55
CA GLU A 43 11.96 11.92 -2.56
C GLU A 43 12.40 10.44 -2.58
N ASP A 44 12.32 9.73 -1.46
CA ASP A 44 12.64 8.30 -1.32
C ASP A 44 11.51 7.46 -1.92
N ALA A 45 10.27 7.70 -1.48
CA ALA A 45 9.08 7.04 -1.99
C ALA A 45 8.85 7.28 -3.50
N LEU A 46 9.17 8.49 -4.00
CA LEU A 46 9.18 8.77 -5.45
C LEU A 46 10.27 8.01 -6.21
N TYR A 47 11.43 7.79 -5.61
CA TYR A 47 12.50 7.00 -6.23
C TYR A 47 12.16 5.51 -6.22
N GLU A 48 11.61 4.96 -5.13
CA GLU A 48 11.13 3.58 -5.09
C GLU A 48 10.01 3.36 -6.11
N LEU A 49 9.06 4.27 -6.23
CA LEU A 49 7.99 4.19 -7.24
C LEU A 49 8.55 4.13 -8.68
N ALA A 50 9.61 4.88 -8.98
CA ALA A 50 10.29 4.80 -10.28
C ALA A 50 10.96 3.44 -10.51
N GLU A 51 11.52 2.82 -9.46
CA GLU A 51 12.10 1.47 -9.53
C GLU A 51 11.03 0.37 -9.62
N GLN A 52 9.89 0.52 -8.95
CA GLN A 52 8.74 -0.36 -9.17
C GLN A 52 8.23 -0.29 -10.62
N PHE A 53 8.28 0.88 -11.27
CA PHE A 53 7.99 1.00 -12.70
C PHE A 53 9.09 0.38 -13.59
N ARG A 54 10.37 0.47 -13.20
CA ARG A 54 11.48 -0.26 -13.86
C ARG A 54 11.19 -1.77 -13.89
N GLU A 55 10.76 -2.33 -12.76
CA GLU A 55 10.52 -3.76 -12.59
C GLU A 55 9.27 -4.26 -13.31
N LYS A 56 8.24 -3.41 -13.39
CA LYS A 56 7.03 -3.66 -14.19
C LYS A 56 7.25 -3.45 -15.70
N GLY A 57 8.41 -2.93 -16.11
CA GLY A 57 8.74 -2.61 -17.50
C GLY A 57 8.08 -1.32 -18.03
N ASP A 58 7.43 -0.53 -17.17
CA ASP A 58 6.75 0.71 -17.55
C ASP A 58 7.76 1.87 -17.66
N LYS A 59 8.40 1.95 -18.84
CA LYS A 59 9.40 2.96 -19.15
C LYS A 59 8.85 4.39 -19.07
N GLU A 60 7.62 4.62 -19.48
CA GLU A 60 7.03 5.98 -19.53
C GLU A 60 6.64 6.48 -18.13
N ALA A 61 6.06 5.62 -17.28
CA ALA A 61 5.81 5.96 -15.89
C ALA A 61 7.11 6.15 -15.10
N ARG A 62 8.15 5.32 -15.34
CA ARG A 62 9.49 5.53 -14.77
C ARG A 62 10.08 6.89 -15.17
N ILE A 63 10.13 7.21 -16.46
CA ILE A 63 10.67 8.50 -16.95
C ILE A 63 9.91 9.68 -16.35
N THR A 64 8.58 9.58 -16.27
CA THR A 64 7.72 10.63 -15.69
C THR A 64 8.03 10.84 -14.21
N THR A 65 8.13 9.76 -13.43
CA THR A 65 8.43 9.82 -12.00
C THR A 65 9.85 10.34 -11.73
N LEU A 66 10.86 9.88 -12.48
CA LEU A 66 12.24 10.38 -12.37
C LEU A 66 12.35 11.87 -12.72
N ARG A 67 11.67 12.34 -13.78
CA ARG A 67 11.61 13.77 -14.11
C ARG A 67 10.92 14.59 -13.03
N PHE A 68 9.81 14.11 -12.47
CA PHE A 68 9.10 14.79 -11.39
C PHE A 68 9.97 14.91 -10.13
N LEU A 69 10.62 13.82 -9.72
CA LEU A 69 11.58 13.77 -8.61
C LEU A 69 12.71 14.81 -8.78
N VAL A 70 13.36 14.83 -9.94
CA VAL A 70 14.41 15.82 -10.26
C VAL A 70 13.88 17.26 -10.22
N THR A 71 12.68 17.51 -10.75
CA THR A 71 12.08 18.85 -10.81
C THR A 71 11.68 19.35 -9.42
N ARG A 72 11.13 18.48 -8.58
CA ARG A 72 10.51 18.84 -7.29
C ARG A 72 11.47 18.78 -6.11
N TYR A 73 12.52 17.97 -6.19
CA TYR A 73 13.53 17.75 -5.14
C TYR A 73 14.97 17.83 -5.71
N PRO A 74 15.34 18.91 -6.42
CA PRO A 74 16.56 18.97 -7.26
C PRO A 74 17.89 18.80 -6.50
N SER A 75 17.89 18.98 -5.17
CA SER A 75 19.04 18.81 -4.26
C SER A 75 19.06 17.45 -3.53
N SER A 76 18.09 16.57 -3.77
CA SER A 76 18.03 15.25 -3.12
C SER A 76 19.10 14.30 -3.65
N ARG A 77 19.58 13.39 -2.78
CA ARG A 77 20.44 12.26 -3.16
C ARG A 77 19.86 11.42 -4.31
N PHE A 78 18.53 11.39 -4.43
CA PHE A 78 17.83 10.65 -5.48
C PHE A 78 17.70 11.42 -6.78
N ALA A 79 17.62 12.76 -6.75
CA ALA A 79 17.62 13.56 -7.98
C ALA A 79 18.91 13.34 -8.77
N GLU A 80 20.07 13.33 -8.11
CA GLU A 80 21.34 13.05 -8.79
C GLU A 80 21.44 11.64 -9.38
N ARG A 81 20.76 10.65 -8.79
CA ARG A 81 20.67 9.31 -9.41
C ARG A 81 19.68 9.29 -10.57
N ALA A 82 18.51 9.91 -10.42
CA ALA A 82 17.50 10.06 -11.46
C ALA A 82 18.03 10.80 -12.69
N ARG A 83 18.87 11.83 -12.53
CA ARG A 83 19.57 12.51 -13.64
C ARG A 83 20.41 11.53 -14.48
N ARG A 84 21.13 10.61 -13.83
CA ARG A 84 21.95 9.58 -14.51
C ARG A 84 21.09 8.52 -15.19
N GLU A 85 20.08 8.00 -14.49
CA GLU A 85 19.16 7.00 -15.05
C GLU A 85 18.37 7.56 -16.25
N LEU A 86 17.98 8.84 -16.24
CA LEU A 86 17.39 9.50 -17.40
C LEU A 86 18.38 9.57 -18.57
N ALA A 87 19.63 9.96 -18.32
CA ALA A 87 20.67 9.99 -19.37
C ALA A 87 20.97 8.59 -19.95
N GLU A 88 21.01 7.55 -19.13
CA GLU A 88 21.13 6.14 -19.55
C GLU A 88 19.95 5.68 -20.43
N LEU A 89 18.75 6.22 -20.19
CA LEU A 89 17.56 5.98 -21.01
C LEU A 89 17.51 6.83 -22.30
N GLY A 90 18.51 7.70 -22.53
CA GLY A 90 18.57 8.64 -23.65
C GLY A 90 17.75 9.92 -23.47
N ILE A 91 17.33 10.23 -22.24
CA ILE A 91 16.43 11.33 -21.90
C ILE A 91 17.21 12.48 -21.25
N ALA A 92 17.08 13.69 -21.80
CA ALA A 92 17.60 14.89 -21.15
C ALA A 92 16.84 15.16 -19.83
N SER A 93 17.58 15.33 -18.74
CA SER A 93 17.02 15.70 -17.45
C SER A 93 16.69 17.20 -17.40
N PRO A 94 15.60 17.62 -16.71
CA PRO A 94 15.32 19.02 -16.42
C PRO A 94 16.24 19.61 -15.33
#